data_AF-A0A512RFJ0-F1
#
_entry.id   AF-A0A512RFJ0-F1
#
_cell.length_a   1.000
_cell.length_b   1.000
_cell.length_c   1.000
_cell.angle_alpha   90.00
_cell.angle_beta   90.00
_cell.angle_gamma   90.00
#
_symmetry.space_group_name_H-M   'P 1'
#
loop_
_entity.id
_entity.type
_entity.pdbx_description
1 polymer ?
#
loop_
_entity_poly.entity_id
_entity_poly.type
_entity_poly.pdbx_seq_one_letter_code
_entity_poly.pdbx_strand_id
1 'polypeptide(L)'
;MARLIFRNVRLKGLFKRTSKATTFRATFAEMVAAYERDTGKSYNLNYPNVDIKRYAEHSCPTIWLVKENNIYLMTSALIGRTPPHHHLICFADGFIPYDPDSWEKCRATFGEDYFIQSIPVNKELQQAIEEGADIHFDITPEIIEIIAVYSLEDE
;
A
#
# COMPACT_ATOMS: atom_id res chain seq x y z
N MET A 1 13.74 5.03 -13.12
CA MET A 1 12.68 4.03 -12.93
C MET A 1 13.17 3.05 -11.89
N ALA A 2 12.39 2.81 -10.85
CA ALA A 2 12.70 1.82 -9.82
C ALA A 2 11.64 0.71 -9.85
N ARG A 3 12.07 -0.54 -9.66
CA ARG A 3 11.18 -1.70 -9.61
C ARG A 3 11.16 -2.26 -8.20
N LEU A 4 9.99 -2.32 -7.59
CA LEU A 4 9.77 -3.04 -6.34
C LEU A 4 9.18 -4.41 -6.65
N ILE A 5 9.68 -5.44 -6.00
CA ILE A 5 9.21 -6.81 -6.19
C ILE A 5 8.58 -7.27 -4.87
N PHE A 6 7.30 -7.63 -4.93
CA PHE A 6 6.57 -8.21 -3.80
C PHE A 6 6.25 -9.66 -4.09
N ARG A 7 6.88 -10.56 -3.32
CA ARG A 7 6.75 -12.00 -3.55
C ARG A 7 5.38 -12.53 -3.13
N ASN A 8 4.78 -13.36 -3.98
CA ASN A 8 3.46 -13.95 -3.81
C ASN A 8 3.30 -14.64 -2.44
N VAL A 9 4.34 -15.37 -2.03
CA VAL A 9 4.40 -16.10 -0.75
C VAL A 9 4.10 -15.23 0.47
N ARG A 10 4.40 -13.92 0.40
CA ARG A 10 4.14 -12.95 1.47
C ARG A 10 2.86 -12.13 1.21
N LEU A 11 2.48 -11.94 -0.06
CA LEU A 11 1.27 -11.20 -0.46
C LEU A 11 -0.03 -11.92 -0.15
N LYS A 12 -0.09 -13.26 -0.32
CA LYS A 12 -1.33 -14.04 -0.10
C LYS A 12 -1.94 -13.81 1.28
N GLY A 13 -1.11 -13.72 2.32
CA GLY A 13 -1.56 -13.44 3.69
C GLY A 13 -2.18 -12.05 3.85
N LEU A 14 -1.57 -11.05 3.22
CA LEU A 14 -2.01 -9.65 3.23
C LEU A 14 -3.37 -9.48 2.53
N PHE A 15 -3.49 -10.03 1.33
CA PHE A 15 -4.69 -9.90 0.50
C PHE A 15 -5.87 -10.68 1.06
N LYS A 16 -5.65 -11.91 1.56
CA LYS A 16 -6.69 -12.71 2.22
C LYS A 16 -7.30 -12.02 3.43
N ARG A 17 -6.55 -11.14 4.11
CA ARG A 17 -7.08 -10.35 5.23
C ARG A 17 -7.83 -9.13 4.73
N THR A 18 -7.25 -8.43 3.76
CA THR A 18 -7.86 -7.25 3.12
C THR A 18 -9.23 -7.61 2.53
N SER A 19 -9.36 -8.75 1.86
CA SER A 19 -10.63 -9.20 1.25
C SER A 19 -11.72 -9.60 2.24
N LYS A 20 -11.37 -9.85 3.52
CA LYS A 20 -12.33 -10.21 4.58
C LYS A 20 -12.87 -9.00 5.33
N ALA A 21 -12.25 -7.83 5.16
CA ALA A 21 -12.65 -6.62 5.86
C ALA A 21 -13.76 -5.90 5.10
N THR A 22 -14.64 -5.23 5.85
CA THR A 22 -15.71 -4.39 5.31
C THR A 22 -15.40 -2.91 5.42
N THR A 23 -14.39 -2.57 6.23
CA THR A 23 -14.02 -1.20 6.58
C THR A 23 -12.51 -1.06 6.53
N PHE A 24 -12.05 0.04 5.96
CA PHE A 24 -10.65 0.33 5.67
C PHE A 24 -10.33 1.75 6.10
N ARG A 25 -9.10 1.98 6.56
CA ARG A 25 -8.60 3.30 6.92
C ARG A 25 -8.30 4.12 5.67
N ALA A 26 -8.67 5.38 5.70
CA ALA A 26 -8.23 6.38 4.74
C ALA A 26 -6.87 6.96 5.16
N THR A 27 -6.01 7.21 4.18
CA THR A 27 -4.84 8.08 4.33
C THR A 27 -5.27 9.53 4.52
N PHE A 28 -4.35 10.38 4.97
CA PHE A 28 -4.63 11.82 5.08
C PHE A 28 -5.02 12.45 3.74
N ALA A 29 -4.33 12.09 2.66
CA ALA A 29 -4.66 12.55 1.31
C ALA A 29 -6.08 12.13 0.89
N GLU A 30 -6.50 10.91 1.22
CA GLU A 30 -7.87 10.43 0.94
C GLU A 30 -8.92 11.15 1.78
N MET A 31 -8.65 11.41 3.07
CA MET A 31 -9.54 12.19 3.93
C MET A 31 -9.75 13.61 3.38
N VAL A 32 -8.67 14.26 2.95
CA VAL A 32 -8.72 15.58 2.31
C VAL A 32 -9.53 15.51 1.02
N ALA A 33 -9.20 14.60 0.10
CA ALA A 33 -9.90 14.48 -1.18
C ALA A 33 -11.40 14.18 -1.00
N ALA A 34 -11.77 13.37 -0.01
CA ALA A 34 -13.16 13.10 0.32
C ALA A 34 -13.89 14.35 0.86
N TYR A 35 -13.25 15.11 1.74
CA TYR A 35 -13.77 16.39 2.22
C TYR A 35 -13.99 17.40 1.09
N GLU A 36 -13.01 17.58 0.22
CA GLU A 36 -13.09 18.55 -0.87
C GLU A 36 -14.18 18.18 -1.88
N ARG A 37 -14.35 16.88 -2.16
CA ARG A 37 -15.42 16.36 -3.01
C ARG A 37 -16.81 16.55 -2.40
N ASP A 38 -16.96 16.28 -1.10
CA ASP A 38 -18.25 16.34 -0.40
C ASP A 38 -18.71 17.79 -0.17
N THR A 39 -17.77 18.71 0.06
CA THR A 39 -18.09 20.10 0.43
C THR A 39 -17.88 21.12 -0.68
N GLY A 40 -17.13 20.76 -1.74
CA GLY A 40 -16.69 21.68 -2.78
C GLY A 40 -15.65 22.71 -2.32
N LYS A 41 -15.07 22.56 -1.12
CA LYS A 41 -14.11 23.50 -0.53
C LYS A 41 -12.73 22.87 -0.42
N SER A 42 -11.69 23.64 -0.72
CA SER A 42 -10.30 23.20 -0.53
C SER A 42 -9.93 23.10 0.94
N TYR A 43 -9.18 22.06 1.31
CA TYR A 43 -8.66 21.88 2.65
C TYR A 43 -7.42 22.76 2.89
N ASN A 44 -7.38 23.47 4.02
CA ASN A 44 -6.23 24.31 4.38
C ASN A 44 -5.33 23.59 5.40
N LEU A 45 -4.16 23.14 4.94
CA LEU A 45 -3.14 22.48 5.77
C LEU A 45 -2.61 23.36 6.90
N ASN A 46 -2.52 24.68 6.68
CA ASN A 46 -1.93 25.62 7.62
C ASN A 46 -2.92 26.03 8.73
N TYR A 47 -4.22 25.89 8.46
CA TYR A 47 -5.29 26.27 9.39
C TYR A 47 -6.43 25.25 9.31
N PRO A 48 -6.25 24.05 9.89
CA PRO A 48 -7.25 23.00 9.86
C PRO A 48 -8.41 23.36 10.81
N ASN A 49 -9.39 24.10 10.29
CA ASN A 49 -10.59 24.50 11.02
C ASN A 49 -11.78 23.54 10.83
N VAL A 50 -11.54 22.42 10.15
CA VAL A 50 -12.54 21.42 9.79
C VAL A 50 -12.10 20.03 10.24
N ASP A 51 -13.05 19.30 10.84
CA ASP A 51 -12.82 17.92 11.26
C ASP A 51 -12.99 16.97 10.07
N ILE A 52 -11.86 16.56 9.50
CA ILE A 52 -11.81 15.57 8.41
C ILE A 52 -11.85 14.12 8.92
N LYS A 53 -11.84 13.87 10.24
CA LYS A 53 -11.87 12.50 10.79
C LYS A 53 -13.13 11.74 10.42
N ARG A 54 -14.22 12.44 10.08
CA ARG A 54 -15.43 11.81 9.54
C ARG A 54 -15.19 11.04 8.23
N TYR A 55 -14.09 11.31 7.52
CA TYR A 55 -13.67 10.60 6.31
C TYR A 55 -12.54 9.59 6.55
N ALA A 56 -12.21 9.28 7.80
CA ALA A 56 -11.08 8.40 8.15
C ALA A 56 -11.27 6.94 7.73
N GLU A 57 -12.47 6.58 7.26
CA GLU A 57 -12.82 5.22 6.88
C GLU A 57 -13.53 5.18 5.52
N HIS A 58 -13.32 4.09 4.77
CA HIS A 58 -14.02 3.79 3.53
C HIS A 58 -14.30 2.29 3.41
N SER A 59 -15.18 1.92 2.46
CA SER A 59 -15.58 0.54 2.19
C SER A 59 -14.81 -0.12 1.03
N CYS A 60 -14.01 0.66 0.28
CA CYS A 60 -13.21 0.13 -0.81
C CYS A 60 -11.98 -0.64 -0.27
N PRO A 61 -11.73 -1.89 -0.71
CA PRO A 61 -10.52 -2.61 -0.34
C PRO A 61 -9.27 -1.92 -0.86
N THR A 62 -8.39 -1.49 0.04
CA THR A 62 -7.10 -0.91 -0.32
C THR A 62 -5.95 -1.59 0.41
N ILE A 63 -4.78 -1.55 -0.22
CA ILE A 63 -3.50 -1.75 0.43
C ILE A 63 -2.70 -0.45 0.34
N TRP A 64 -1.80 -0.24 1.28
CA TRP A 64 -0.93 0.91 1.31
C TRP A 64 0.47 0.50 0.89
N LEU A 65 1.00 1.14 -0.14
CA LEU A 65 2.43 1.18 -0.40
C LEU A 65 3.05 2.22 0.51
N VAL A 66 3.93 1.79 1.40
CA VAL A 66 4.57 2.63 2.40
C VAL A 66 6.07 2.65 2.18
N LYS A 67 6.64 3.85 2.25
CA LYS A 67 8.07 4.06 2.37
C LYS A 67 8.37 4.85 3.64
N GLU A 68 9.23 4.26 4.45
CA GLU A 68 9.88 4.87 5.62
C GLU A 68 11.38 4.58 5.53
N ASN A 69 11.93 3.84 6.50
CA ASN A 69 13.29 3.27 6.44
C ASN A 69 13.38 2.00 5.57
N ASN A 70 12.22 1.51 5.12
CA ASN A 70 12.01 0.31 4.31
C ASN A 70 10.87 0.60 3.32
N ILE A 71 10.67 -0.29 2.34
CA ILE A 71 9.53 -0.21 1.42
C ILE A 71 8.69 -1.47 1.56
N TYR A 72 7.39 -1.30 1.80
CA TYR A 72 6.48 -2.41 2.03
C TYR A 72 5.03 -2.11 1.66
N LEU A 73 4.26 -3.16 1.39
CA LEU A 73 2.81 -3.12 1.33
C LEU A 73 2.22 -3.45 2.70
N MET A 74 1.20 -2.73 3.12
CA MET A 74 0.42 -3.07 4.30
C MET A 74 -1.09 -2.95 4.06
N THR A 75 -1.90 -3.61 4.88
CA THR A 75 -3.36 -3.55 4.75
C THR A 75 -3.90 -2.30 5.44
N SER A 76 -4.85 -1.62 4.81
CA SER A 76 -5.62 -0.53 5.43
C SER A 76 -6.82 -1.06 6.23
N ALA A 77 -7.09 -2.37 6.17
CA ALA A 77 -8.26 -3.01 6.77
C ALA A 77 -8.36 -2.80 8.29
N LEU A 78 -9.54 -2.39 8.76
CA LEU A 78 -9.87 -2.34 10.17
C LEU A 78 -10.35 -3.71 10.64
N ILE A 79 -9.43 -4.50 11.21
CA ILE A 79 -9.73 -5.84 11.72
C ILE A 79 -9.82 -5.77 13.26
N GLY A 80 -11.02 -5.97 13.82
CA GLY A 80 -11.32 -5.74 15.24
C GLY A 80 -10.50 -6.53 16.27
N ARG A 81 -9.87 -7.65 15.88
CA ARG A 81 -8.89 -8.40 16.70
C ARG A 81 -7.80 -8.97 15.79
N THR A 82 -6.60 -8.42 15.85
CA THR A 82 -5.46 -8.96 15.08
C THR A 82 -4.48 -9.66 16.04
N PRO A 83 -4.10 -10.92 15.78
CA PRO A 83 -2.95 -11.52 16.47
C PRO A 83 -1.67 -10.73 16.14
N PRO A 84 -0.69 -10.65 17.05
CA PRO A 84 0.45 -9.74 16.94
C PRO A 84 1.51 -10.11 15.88
N HIS A 85 1.22 -11.01 14.93
CA HIS A 85 2.24 -11.55 14.04
C HIS A 85 2.03 -11.24 12.56
N HIS A 86 2.99 -10.50 12.00
CA HIS A 86 3.61 -10.52 10.66
C HIS A 86 2.77 -10.59 9.37
N HIS A 87 1.46 -10.81 9.41
CA HIS A 87 0.62 -10.98 8.21
C HIS A 87 -0.01 -9.68 7.67
N LEU A 88 0.40 -8.54 8.22
CA LEU A 88 -0.13 -7.23 7.83
C LEU A 88 0.82 -6.44 6.91
N ILE A 89 2.04 -6.94 6.71
CA ILE A 89 3.10 -6.25 5.98
C ILE A 89 3.77 -7.23 5.02
N CYS A 90 4.06 -6.77 3.80
CA CYS A 90 4.86 -7.45 2.81
C CYS A 90 5.95 -6.50 2.33
N PHE A 91 7.19 -6.70 2.78
CA PHE A 91 8.33 -5.92 2.31
C PHE A 91 8.64 -6.19 0.83
N ALA A 92 9.07 -5.15 0.13
CA ALA A 92 9.69 -5.29 -1.18
C ALA A 92 11.04 -5.98 -1.04
N ASP A 93 11.37 -6.87 -1.98
CA ASP A 93 12.68 -7.54 -2.02
C ASP A 93 13.81 -6.50 -2.10
N GLY A 94 14.82 -6.65 -1.24
CA GLY A 94 15.94 -5.71 -1.13
C GLY A 94 15.68 -4.46 -0.28
N PHE A 95 14.48 -4.32 0.30
CA PHE A 95 14.09 -3.20 1.18
C PHE A 95 13.57 -3.69 2.54
N ILE A 96 14.22 -4.72 3.09
CA ILE A 96 13.83 -5.35 4.37
C ILE A 96 14.59 -4.75 5.56
N PRO A 97 14.03 -4.74 6.79
CA PRO A 97 14.65 -4.08 7.95
C PRO A 97 16.01 -4.61 8.37
N TYR A 98 16.34 -5.84 7.97
CA TYR A 98 17.60 -6.50 8.33
C TYR A 98 18.68 -6.34 7.24
N ASP A 99 18.37 -5.68 6.12
CA ASP A 99 19.37 -5.31 5.12
C ASP A 99 20.08 -4.03 5.58
N PRO A 100 21.40 -4.06 5.81
CA PRO A 100 22.16 -2.91 6.29
C PRO A 100 22.01 -1.66 5.43
N ASP A 101 21.79 -1.83 4.12
CA ASP A 101 21.73 -0.74 3.15
C ASP A 101 20.28 -0.35 2.79
N SER A 102 19.27 -0.92 3.48
CA SER A 102 17.86 -0.73 3.13
C SER A 102 17.47 0.76 3.11
N TRP A 103 17.92 1.53 4.10
CA TRP A 103 17.62 2.96 4.18
C TRP A 103 18.20 3.74 2.99
N GLU A 104 19.45 3.48 2.63
CA GLU A 104 20.12 4.13 1.51
C GLU A 104 19.45 3.79 0.17
N LYS A 105 19.06 2.51 0.00
CA LYS A 105 18.28 2.05 -1.17
C LYS A 105 16.90 2.71 -1.22
N CYS A 106 16.22 2.82 -0.09
CA CYS A 106 14.92 3.51 0.01
C CYS A 106 15.06 4.99 -0.40
N ARG A 107 16.08 5.67 0.13
CA ARG A 107 16.38 7.06 -0.17
C ARG A 107 16.66 7.28 -1.66
N ALA A 108 17.46 6.40 -2.27
CA ALA A 108 17.74 6.46 -3.70
C ALA A 108 16.50 6.20 -4.58
N THR A 109 15.53 5.42 -4.08
CA THR A 109 14.34 4.99 -4.85
C THR A 109 13.19 6.00 -4.76
N PHE A 110 12.91 6.53 -3.57
CA PHE A 110 11.75 7.40 -3.29
C PHE A 110 12.11 8.78 -2.73
N GLY A 111 13.40 9.12 -2.62
CA GLY A 111 13.83 10.33 -1.92
C GLY A 111 13.81 10.19 -0.40
N GLU A 112 13.95 11.29 0.33
CA GLU A 112 14.07 11.29 1.80
C GLU A 112 12.71 11.26 2.50
N ASP A 113 11.67 11.80 1.88
CA ASP A 113 10.35 11.98 2.50
C ASP A 113 9.60 10.67 2.78
N TYR A 114 8.75 10.68 3.80
CA TYR A 114 7.79 9.61 4.04
C TYR A 114 6.75 9.58 2.94
N PHE A 115 6.38 8.39 2.51
CA PHE A 115 5.44 8.21 1.42
C PHE A 115 4.44 7.11 1.77
N ILE A 116 3.16 7.40 1.50
CA ILE A 116 2.09 6.43 1.57
C ILE A 116 1.15 6.62 0.38
N GLN A 117 0.90 5.54 -0.34
CA GLN A 117 -0.02 5.52 -1.46
C GLN A 117 -1.03 4.40 -1.30
N SER A 118 -2.32 4.75 -1.35
CA SER A 118 -3.40 3.79 -1.41
C SER A 118 -3.51 3.19 -2.80
N ILE A 119 -3.51 1.86 -2.85
CA ILE A 119 -3.69 1.05 -4.04
C ILE A 119 -5.00 0.29 -3.89
N PRO A 120 -6.00 0.58 -4.75
CA PRO A 120 -7.24 -0.20 -4.79
C PRO A 120 -6.96 -1.66 -5.13
N VAL A 121 -7.50 -2.58 -4.34
CA VAL A 121 -7.48 -4.01 -4.64
C VAL A 121 -8.65 -4.32 -5.57
N ASN A 122 -8.38 -4.34 -6.87
CA ASN A 122 -9.35 -4.75 -7.88
C ASN A 122 -9.36 -6.29 -8.04
N LYS A 123 -10.35 -6.80 -8.80
CA LYS A 123 -10.50 -8.24 -9.05
C LYS A 123 -9.31 -8.86 -9.77
N GLU A 124 -8.71 -8.13 -10.72
CA GLU A 124 -7.58 -8.59 -11.52
C GLU A 124 -6.33 -8.81 -10.65
N LEU A 125 -6.00 -7.84 -9.80
CA LEU A 125 -4.88 -7.95 -8.86
C LEU A 125 -5.10 -9.07 -7.86
N GLN A 126 -6.33 -9.24 -7.37
CA GLN A 126 -6.66 -10.35 -6.48
C GLN A 126 -6.47 -11.70 -7.18
N GLN A 127 -7.00 -11.85 -8.40
CA GLN A 127 -6.89 -13.08 -9.18
C GLN A 127 -5.43 -13.42 -9.49
N ALA A 128 -4.62 -12.45 -9.92
CA ALA A 128 -3.21 -12.66 -10.19
C ALA A 128 -2.45 -13.22 -8.97
N ILE A 129 -2.72 -12.70 -7.78
CA ILE A 129 -2.10 -13.18 -6.54
C ILE A 129 -2.59 -14.58 -6.18
N GLU A 130 -3.89 -14.88 -6.38
CA GLU A 130 -4.46 -16.21 -6.14
C GLU A 130 -3.81 -17.27 -7.06
N GLU A 131 -3.60 -16.92 -8.33
CA GLU A 131 -2.93 -17.75 -9.35
C GLU A 131 -1.41 -17.88 -9.15
N GLY A 132 -0.82 -17.14 -8.20
CA GLY A 132 0.58 -17.30 -7.83
C GLY A 132 1.54 -16.22 -8.36
N ALA A 133 1.03 -15.14 -8.94
CA ALA A 133 1.88 -14.06 -9.42
C ALA A 133 2.59 -13.32 -8.28
N ASP A 134 3.88 -13.04 -8.48
CA ASP A 134 4.57 -11.95 -7.82
C ASP A 134 4.02 -10.63 -8.36
N ILE A 135 4.02 -9.59 -7.52
CA ILE A 135 3.54 -8.27 -7.94
C ILE A 135 4.71 -7.32 -7.98
N HIS A 136 4.94 -6.75 -9.17
CA HIS A 136 5.98 -5.77 -9.41
C HIS A 136 5.36 -4.39 -9.51
N PHE A 137 6.00 -3.40 -8.88
CA PHE A 137 5.64 -2.00 -9.00
C PHE A 137 6.77 -1.30 -9.74
N ASP A 138 6.50 -0.84 -10.95
CA ASP A 138 7.41 -0.01 -11.72
C ASP A 138 7.07 1.45 -11.45
N ILE A 139 8.01 2.13 -10.77
CA ILE A 139 7.81 3.48 -10.25
C ILE A 139 8.67 4.45 -11.03
N THR A 140 7.99 5.49 -11.47
CA THR A 140 8.55 6.71 -12.04
C THR A 140 8.06 7.89 -11.20
N PRO A 141 8.61 9.11 -11.39
CA PRO A 141 8.10 10.30 -10.70
C PRO A 141 6.61 10.60 -10.97
N GLU A 142 6.05 10.05 -12.05
CA GLU A 142 4.71 10.39 -12.55
C GLU A 142 3.71 9.24 -12.41
N ILE A 143 4.19 7.99 -12.45
CA ILE A 143 3.36 6.79 -12.59
C ILE A 143 3.89 5.67 -11.71
N ILE A 144 2.95 4.94 -11.09
CA ILE A 144 3.16 3.63 -10.49
C ILE A 144 2.41 2.61 -11.34
N GLU A 145 3.14 1.78 -12.08
CA GLU A 145 2.58 0.68 -12.85
C GLU A 145 2.64 -0.61 -12.04
N ILE A 146 1.54 -1.37 -12.01
CA ILE A 146 1.43 -2.62 -11.26
C ILE A 146 1.39 -3.78 -12.26
N ILE A 147 2.36 -4.68 -12.15
CA ILE A 147 2.57 -5.78 -13.10
C ILE A 147 2.51 -7.10 -12.33
N ALA A 148 1.66 -8.02 -12.79
CA ALA A 148 1.65 -9.40 -12.31
C ALA A 148 2.69 -10.24 -13.06
N VAL A 149 3.59 -10.88 -12.34
CA VAL A 149 4.64 -11.73 -12.90
C VAL A 149 4.51 -13.14 -12.36
N TYR A 150 4.27 -14.09 -13.26
CA TYR A 150 4.16 -15.50 -12.93
C TYR A 150 5.53 -16.15 -13.03
N SER A 151 5.92 -16.89 -11.99
CA SER A 151 7.10 -17.76 -12.11
C SER A 151 6.73 -18.87 -13.09
N LEU A 152 7.48 -19.00 -14.19
CA LEU A 152 7.43 -20.21 -14.99
C LEU A 152 7.98 -21.31 -14.10
N GLU A 153 7.14 -22.26 -13.69
CA GLU A 153 7.65 -23.52 -13.15
C GLU A 153 8.46 -24.14 -14.29
N ASP A 154 9.77 -24.34 -14.09
CA ASP A 154 10.58 -25.17 -14.96
C ASP A 154 9.90 -26.54 -15.04
N GLU A 155 9.42 -26.91 -16.23
CA GLU A 155 8.82 -28.23 -16.55
C GLU A 155 9.75 -29.40 -16.18
#